data_AF-A0A919LD21-F1
#
_entry.id   AF-A0A919LD21-F1
#
_cell.length_a   1.000
_cell.length_b   1.000
_cell.length_c   1.000
_cell.angle_alpha   90.00
_cell.angle_beta   90.00
_cell.angle_gamma   90.00
#
_symmetry.space_group_name_H-M   'P 1'
#
loop_
_entity.id
_entity.type
_entity.pdbx_description
1 polymer ?
#
loop_
_entity_poly.entity_id
_entity_poly.type
_entity_poly.pdbx_seq_one_letter_code
_entity_poly.pdbx_strand_id
1 'polypeptide(L)'
;MSALLSFGMIDNALRKLGATRGRHPADYGATWIDHLAWGADSAFIAARLLFSGQYVGAAAVLRSQFERWTENAAYNAKITHVPGESTASFTARAWEKCHDSFPSADRNKTHPSFHLSPDIDSLDFWEDERTIGESKGPSVTIGKDYQVYPEESMTLLSEFLHGRGPFADVFRWEASELLSGEPARLTECTQWLTDVLTLNLRQIRLCLATLAEERGDPNLARFLFALPERTYGGWEPPAPQSLFPLMPQTGLSDEILNGYRQATHDYDQVMLGRRPAGRLFRDDEMVRLLFYERRARAAKWAKSALNEEKALRGDEFNLDGLTNRDVERVMCAEMAGLASVWLGDTPHGNAAAMCSSALRSAHWLWLEDDDRSMALLRVALEQCARLKVWTNKPEKAQQLEESSSSTPKDWLNAAGWKRLSSLNRALGEFAHAHARIRLGGAREILTKIQPDGDSVNAIRTARGHALDGITSFIMAESSSALSKVSVTMQEEFQRITNEFFPDPGGIQSELEGLLDRAMLLKNAPMGDYTFHGPARDAAAQDSN
;
A
#
# COMPACT_ATOMS: atom_id res chain seq x y z
N MET A 1 -3.27 -12.46 -12.51
CA MET A 1 -3.79 -11.09 -12.23
C MET A 1 -4.25 -10.45 -13.53
N SER A 2 -5.53 -10.08 -13.63
CA SER A 2 -6.20 -9.76 -14.90
C SER A 2 -6.25 -8.27 -15.26
N ALA A 3 -5.41 -7.40 -14.67
CA ALA A 3 -5.42 -5.95 -14.96
C ALA A 3 -4.06 -5.38 -15.39
N LEU A 4 -3.01 -6.20 -15.53
CA LEU A 4 -1.63 -5.68 -15.64
C LEU A 4 -1.35 -4.92 -16.94
N LEU A 5 -1.94 -5.31 -18.08
CA LEU A 5 -1.72 -4.56 -19.33
C LEU A 5 -2.43 -3.21 -19.35
N SER A 6 -3.46 -3.01 -18.52
CA SER A 6 -4.14 -1.71 -18.42
C SER A 6 -3.19 -0.60 -17.96
N PHE A 7 -2.13 -0.94 -17.20
CA PHE A 7 -1.09 0.02 -16.80
C PHE A 7 -0.41 0.68 -18.01
N GLY A 8 -0.07 -0.09 -19.05
CA GLY A 8 0.60 0.47 -20.24
C GLY A 8 -0.30 1.42 -21.02
N MET A 9 -1.60 1.13 -21.08
CA MET A 9 -2.57 2.00 -21.75
C MET A 9 -2.82 3.28 -20.95
N ILE A 10 -2.94 3.16 -19.63
CA ILE A 10 -3.04 4.30 -18.70
C ILE A 10 -1.78 5.17 -18.79
N ASP A 11 -0.59 4.57 -18.87
CA ASP A 11 0.67 5.30 -19.00
C ASP A 11 0.78 6.10 -20.27
N ASN A 12 0.35 5.53 -21.40
CA ASN A 12 0.29 6.26 -22.66
C ASN A 12 -0.62 7.49 -22.55
N ALA A 13 -1.79 7.35 -21.92
CA ALA A 13 -2.71 8.47 -21.70
C ALA A 13 -2.13 9.52 -20.75
N LEU A 14 -1.54 9.08 -19.63
CA LEU A 14 -0.87 9.95 -18.67
C LEU A 14 0.22 10.80 -19.36
N ARG A 15 1.06 10.18 -20.20
CA ARG A 15 2.12 10.88 -20.96
C ARG A 15 1.53 11.91 -21.93
N LYS A 16 0.49 11.55 -22.68
CA LYS A 16 -0.21 12.48 -23.61
C LYS A 16 -0.85 13.66 -22.87
N LEU A 17 -1.33 13.43 -21.66
CA LEU A 17 -1.92 14.47 -20.80
C LEU A 17 -0.86 15.21 -19.96
N GLY A 18 0.43 14.99 -20.21
CA GLY A 18 1.53 15.79 -19.64
C GLY A 18 2.11 15.26 -18.34
N ALA A 19 1.78 14.04 -17.90
CA ALA A 19 2.47 13.42 -16.77
C ALA A 19 3.95 13.23 -17.09
N THR A 20 4.82 13.71 -16.22
CA THR A 20 6.27 13.57 -16.41
C THR A 20 6.71 12.15 -16.09
N ARG A 21 7.36 11.49 -17.04
CA ARG A 21 7.90 10.14 -16.85
C ARG A 21 8.87 10.06 -15.66
N GLY A 22 9.77 11.03 -15.53
CA GLY A 22 10.82 11.05 -14.51
C GLY A 22 10.35 11.28 -13.07
N ARG A 23 9.04 11.47 -12.83
CA ARG A 23 8.49 11.69 -11.50
C ARG A 23 8.79 10.52 -10.56
N HIS A 24 8.91 10.83 -9.28
CA HIS A 24 9.03 9.80 -8.25
C HIS A 24 7.72 8.99 -8.19
N PRO A 25 7.77 7.64 -8.17
CA PRO A 25 6.54 6.85 -8.19
C PRO A 25 5.60 7.09 -7.00
N ALA A 26 6.17 7.40 -5.84
CA ALA A 26 5.44 7.74 -4.61
C ALA A 26 5.08 9.24 -4.50
N ASP A 27 5.53 10.10 -5.41
CA ASP A 27 5.22 11.52 -5.34
C ASP A 27 3.78 11.79 -5.78
N TYR A 28 3.09 12.53 -4.92
CA TYR A 28 1.70 12.93 -5.07
C TYR A 28 1.53 14.05 -6.11
N GLY A 29 2.58 14.87 -6.30
CA GLY A 29 2.61 16.03 -7.18
C GLY A 29 1.63 17.14 -6.81
N ALA A 30 1.56 18.16 -7.66
CA ALA A 30 0.77 19.38 -7.42
C ALA A 30 -0.45 19.52 -8.36
N THR A 31 -0.52 18.69 -9.40
CA THR A 31 -1.55 18.78 -10.42
C THR A 31 -2.46 17.54 -10.41
N TRP A 32 -3.66 17.68 -10.97
CA TRP A 32 -4.57 16.55 -11.10
C TRP A 32 -3.98 15.40 -11.94
N ILE A 33 -3.16 15.71 -12.95
CA ILE A 33 -2.49 14.67 -13.73
C ILE A 33 -1.45 13.91 -12.90
N ASP A 34 -0.71 14.59 -12.01
CA ASP A 34 0.23 13.93 -11.10
C ASP A 34 -0.50 13.01 -10.12
N HIS A 35 -1.66 13.44 -9.63
CA HIS A 35 -2.53 12.67 -8.75
C HIS A 35 -3.06 11.39 -9.37
N LEU A 36 -3.43 11.43 -10.66
CA LEU A 36 -3.84 10.26 -11.42
C LEU A 36 -2.66 9.31 -11.65
N ALA A 37 -1.49 9.89 -11.95
CA ALA A 37 -0.28 9.14 -12.17
C ALA A 37 0.22 8.43 -10.89
N TRP A 38 0.15 9.09 -9.74
CA TRP A 38 0.41 8.49 -8.43
C TRP A 38 -0.58 7.37 -8.10
N GLY A 39 -1.86 7.52 -8.46
CA GLY A 39 -2.85 6.45 -8.32
C GLY A 39 -2.48 5.20 -9.12
N ALA A 40 -2.08 5.38 -10.38
CA ALA A 40 -1.63 4.28 -11.24
C ALA A 40 -0.37 3.60 -10.68
N ASP A 41 0.60 4.38 -10.19
CA ASP A 41 1.79 3.84 -9.53
C ASP A 41 1.48 3.09 -8.24
N SER A 42 0.44 3.53 -7.53
CA SER A 42 -0.02 2.87 -6.31
C SER A 42 -0.66 1.52 -6.56
N ALA A 43 -1.51 1.43 -7.58
CA ALA A 43 -2.03 0.15 -8.05
C ALA A 43 -0.89 -0.76 -8.53
N PHE A 44 0.12 -0.22 -9.21
CA PHE A 44 1.29 -1.00 -9.62
C PHE A 44 2.09 -1.53 -8.42
N ILE A 45 2.33 -0.71 -7.39
CA ILE A 45 3.02 -1.12 -6.17
C ILE A 45 2.25 -2.23 -5.46
N ALA A 46 0.93 -2.13 -5.37
CA ALA A 46 0.10 -3.20 -4.82
C ALA A 46 0.26 -4.51 -5.63
N ALA A 47 0.25 -4.45 -6.97
CA ALA A 47 0.49 -5.62 -7.80
C ALA A 47 1.89 -6.23 -7.56
N ARG A 48 2.93 -5.39 -7.44
CA ARG A 48 4.29 -5.84 -7.12
C ARG A 48 4.34 -6.55 -5.77
N LEU A 49 3.69 -6.00 -4.75
CA LEU A 49 3.64 -6.60 -3.41
C LEU A 49 2.92 -7.96 -3.45
N LEU A 50 1.80 -8.08 -4.17
CA LEU A 50 1.13 -9.38 -4.40
C LEU A 50 2.07 -10.40 -5.05
N PHE A 51 2.79 -10.03 -6.12
CA PHE A 51 3.79 -10.92 -6.74
C PHE A 51 4.97 -11.25 -5.84
N SER A 52 5.22 -10.43 -4.83
CA SER A 52 6.28 -10.66 -3.83
C SER A 52 5.78 -11.47 -2.63
N GLY A 53 4.52 -11.95 -2.65
CA GLY A 53 3.89 -12.64 -1.53
C GLY A 53 3.52 -11.72 -0.36
N GLN A 54 3.57 -10.39 -0.53
CA GLN A 54 3.32 -9.39 0.51
C GLN A 54 1.87 -8.88 0.48
N TYR A 55 0.93 -9.72 0.90
CA TYR A 55 -0.50 -9.45 0.87
C TYR A 55 -0.90 -8.33 1.84
N VAL A 56 -0.31 -8.28 3.03
CA VAL A 56 -0.54 -7.18 4.00
C VAL A 56 -0.09 -5.84 3.42
N GLY A 57 1.10 -5.82 2.79
CA GLY A 57 1.60 -4.67 2.05
C GLY A 57 0.63 -4.21 0.96
N ALA A 58 0.20 -5.14 0.10
CA ALA A 58 -0.73 -4.85 -0.99
C ALA A 58 -2.08 -4.33 -0.46
N ALA A 59 -2.65 -4.96 0.56
CA ALA A 59 -3.92 -4.57 1.16
C ALA A 59 -3.85 -3.15 1.75
N ALA A 60 -2.76 -2.77 2.40
CA ALA A 60 -2.60 -1.42 2.97
C ALA A 60 -2.58 -0.35 1.87
N VAL A 61 -1.82 -0.59 0.79
CA VAL A 61 -1.77 0.32 -0.37
C VAL A 61 -3.13 0.41 -1.06
N LEU A 62 -3.78 -0.74 -1.29
CA LEU A 62 -5.10 -0.80 -1.93
C LEU A 62 -6.17 -0.15 -1.07
N ARG A 63 -6.14 -0.32 0.25
CA ARG A 63 -7.08 0.33 1.17
C ARG A 63 -7.02 1.84 1.06
N SER A 64 -5.81 2.41 1.13
CA SER A 64 -5.61 3.85 0.97
C SER A 64 -6.14 4.35 -0.38
N GLN A 65 -5.79 3.67 -1.48
CA GLN A 65 -6.29 4.06 -2.81
C GLN A 65 -7.81 3.90 -2.93
N PHE A 66 -8.38 2.85 -2.35
CA PHE A 66 -9.81 2.59 -2.45
C PHE A 66 -10.63 3.64 -1.71
N GLU A 67 -10.21 4.07 -0.51
CA GLU A 67 -10.82 5.22 0.18
C GLU A 67 -10.79 6.48 -0.68
N ARG A 68 -9.64 6.78 -1.30
CA ARG A 68 -9.49 7.95 -2.16
C ARG A 68 -10.42 7.94 -3.36
N TRP A 69 -10.44 6.83 -4.09
CA TRP A 69 -11.26 6.70 -5.29
C TRP A 69 -12.74 6.59 -4.94
N THR A 70 -13.09 6.14 -3.73
CA THR A 70 -14.45 6.23 -3.19
C THR A 70 -14.89 7.67 -2.99
N GLU A 71 -14.06 8.54 -2.39
CA GLU A 71 -14.38 9.97 -2.25
C GLU A 71 -14.53 10.66 -3.62
N ASN A 72 -13.70 10.29 -4.60
CA ASN A 72 -13.85 10.78 -5.97
C ASN A 72 -15.16 10.28 -6.64
N ALA A 73 -15.48 9.00 -6.50
CA ALA A 73 -16.72 8.41 -7.01
C ALA A 73 -17.95 9.10 -6.37
N ALA A 74 -17.91 9.31 -5.05
CA ALA A 74 -18.95 10.00 -4.30
C ALA A 74 -19.13 11.45 -4.80
N TYR A 75 -18.04 12.19 -5.00
CA TYR A 75 -18.08 13.54 -5.55
C TYR A 75 -18.77 13.58 -6.92
N ASN A 76 -18.33 12.72 -7.84
CA ASN A 76 -18.90 12.68 -9.20
C ASN A 76 -20.36 12.24 -9.23
N ALA A 77 -20.76 11.36 -8.30
CA ALA A 77 -22.13 10.89 -8.14
C ALA A 77 -23.00 11.79 -7.22
N LYS A 78 -22.45 12.91 -6.72
CA LYS A 78 -23.11 13.83 -5.77
C LYS A 78 -23.63 13.11 -4.50
N ILE A 79 -22.86 12.14 -4.01
CA ILE A 79 -23.15 11.37 -2.81
C ILE A 79 -22.44 12.00 -1.61
N THR A 80 -23.19 12.21 -0.53
CA THR A 80 -22.67 12.70 0.75
C THR A 80 -22.77 11.61 1.82
N HIS A 81 -21.89 11.69 2.82
CA HIS A 81 -21.95 10.83 4.01
C HIS A 81 -23.28 11.03 4.76
N VAL A 82 -23.92 9.93 5.16
CA VAL A 82 -25.09 9.95 6.03
C VAL A 82 -24.65 9.80 7.50
N PRO A 83 -25.17 10.60 8.45
CA PRO A 83 -24.81 10.44 9.86
C PRO A 83 -25.07 9.02 10.37
N GLY A 84 -24.03 8.39 10.96
CA GLY A 84 -24.10 7.02 11.48
C GLY A 84 -23.92 5.92 10.42
N GLU A 85 -23.74 6.27 9.14
CA GLU A 85 -23.40 5.33 8.08
C GLU A 85 -22.00 4.75 8.28
N SER A 86 -21.85 3.45 8.05
CA SER A 86 -20.54 2.82 8.06
C SER A 86 -19.73 3.25 6.84
N THR A 87 -18.40 3.28 6.94
CA THR A 87 -17.54 3.58 5.77
C THR A 87 -17.76 2.59 4.63
N ALA A 88 -18.05 1.33 4.94
CA ALA A 88 -18.30 0.29 3.94
C ALA A 88 -19.63 0.51 3.19
N SER A 89 -20.69 0.89 3.91
CA SER A 89 -22.00 1.19 3.30
C SER A 89 -21.95 2.48 2.47
N PHE A 90 -21.25 3.52 2.96
CA PHE A 90 -20.96 4.72 2.16
C PHE A 90 -20.22 4.36 0.87
N THR A 91 -19.23 3.48 0.97
CA THR A 91 -18.45 3.00 -0.18
C THR A 91 -19.34 2.33 -1.22
N ALA A 92 -20.17 1.37 -0.84
CA ALA A 92 -21.11 0.73 -1.77
C ALA A 92 -21.98 1.75 -2.50
N ARG A 93 -22.58 2.69 -1.76
CA ARG A 93 -23.50 3.68 -2.31
C ARG A 93 -22.80 4.66 -3.28
N ALA A 94 -21.59 5.08 -2.94
CA ALA A 94 -20.77 5.94 -3.80
C ALA A 94 -20.40 5.24 -5.13
N TRP A 95 -19.94 4.00 -5.05
CA TRP A 95 -19.51 3.24 -6.23
C TRP A 95 -20.67 2.78 -7.11
N GLU A 96 -21.79 2.34 -6.53
CA GLU A 96 -23.02 1.99 -7.26
C GLU A 96 -23.53 3.20 -8.04
N LYS A 97 -23.71 4.35 -7.38
CA LYS A 97 -24.25 5.54 -8.03
C LYS A 97 -23.30 6.11 -9.07
N CYS A 98 -22.00 6.03 -8.83
CA CYS A 98 -21.00 6.38 -9.83
C CYS A 98 -21.05 5.41 -11.02
N HIS A 99 -21.23 4.11 -10.79
CA HIS A 99 -21.40 3.13 -11.87
C HIS A 99 -22.66 3.40 -12.71
N ASP A 100 -23.81 3.67 -12.07
CA ASP A 100 -25.08 3.98 -12.75
C ASP A 100 -24.99 5.24 -13.61
N SER A 101 -24.27 6.26 -13.11
CA SER A 101 -24.22 7.58 -13.74
C SER A 101 -23.20 7.67 -14.87
N PHE A 102 -22.25 6.73 -14.96
CA PHE A 102 -21.16 6.80 -15.93
C PHE A 102 -21.35 5.78 -17.07
N PRO A 103 -21.39 6.24 -18.32
CA PRO A 103 -21.81 5.44 -19.47
C PRO A 103 -20.64 4.63 -20.03
N SER A 104 -20.08 3.69 -19.27
CA SER A 104 -19.35 2.57 -19.88
C SER A 104 -20.33 1.61 -20.58
N ALA A 105 -21.58 1.53 -20.11
CA ALA A 105 -22.62 0.64 -20.66
C ALA A 105 -23.40 1.22 -21.87
N ASP A 106 -23.52 2.55 -22.02
CA ASP A 106 -24.40 3.18 -23.02
C ASP A 106 -23.68 3.82 -24.22
N ARG A 107 -22.40 4.22 -24.09
CA ARG A 107 -21.68 4.91 -25.18
C ARG A 107 -21.17 3.98 -26.30
N ASN A 108 -21.08 2.66 -26.07
CA ASN A 108 -20.81 1.69 -27.13
C ASN A 108 -22.02 1.47 -28.06
N LYS A 109 -23.24 1.79 -27.62
CA LYS A 109 -24.46 1.64 -28.45
C LYS A 109 -24.72 2.83 -29.38
N THR A 110 -24.11 3.99 -29.12
CA THR A 110 -24.46 5.27 -29.77
C THR A 110 -23.46 5.76 -30.82
N HIS A 111 -22.31 5.08 -31.00
CA HIS A 111 -21.35 5.40 -32.06
C HIS A 111 -21.04 4.19 -32.97
N PRO A 112 -21.80 3.98 -34.06
CA PRO A 112 -21.67 2.82 -34.94
C PRO A 112 -20.41 2.81 -35.83
N SER A 113 -19.47 3.74 -35.65
CA SER A 113 -18.32 3.96 -36.56
C SER A 113 -16.98 3.42 -36.05
N PHE A 114 -16.96 2.71 -34.93
CA PHE A 114 -15.81 1.90 -34.53
C PHE A 114 -16.30 0.49 -34.22
N HIS A 115 -16.26 -0.38 -35.22
CA HIS A 115 -15.99 -1.78 -34.94
C HIS A 115 -14.57 -1.81 -34.37
N LEU A 116 -14.42 -1.96 -33.06
CA LEU A 116 -13.25 -2.65 -32.53
C LEU A 116 -13.14 -3.96 -33.34
N SER A 117 -11.94 -4.39 -33.72
CA SER A 117 -11.77 -5.63 -34.50
C SER A 117 -12.64 -6.71 -33.85
N PRO A 118 -13.40 -7.54 -34.61
CA PRO A 118 -14.19 -8.63 -34.03
C PRO A 118 -13.37 -9.52 -33.07
N ASP A 119 -12.04 -9.49 -33.20
CA ASP A 119 -11.08 -10.14 -32.29
C ASP A 119 -11.02 -9.58 -30.86
N ILE A 120 -11.46 -8.34 -30.59
CA ILE A 120 -11.46 -7.75 -29.22
C ILE A 120 -12.79 -8.06 -28.52
N ASP A 121 -13.91 -8.01 -29.24
CA ASP A 121 -15.23 -8.40 -28.74
C ASP A 121 -15.32 -9.93 -28.49
N SER A 122 -14.44 -10.72 -29.12
CA SER A 122 -14.36 -12.18 -28.94
C SER A 122 -13.37 -12.64 -27.85
N LEU A 123 -12.74 -11.72 -27.11
CA LEU A 123 -11.85 -12.07 -25.99
C LEU A 123 -12.67 -12.43 -24.74
N ASP A 124 -13.53 -13.44 -24.86
CA ASP A 124 -14.20 -14.10 -23.72
C ASP A 124 -13.15 -15.02 -23.06
N PHE A 125 -12.40 -14.47 -22.10
CA PHE A 125 -11.33 -15.19 -21.42
C PHE A 125 -11.72 -15.83 -20.09
N TRP A 126 -13.00 -15.80 -19.69
CA TRP A 126 -13.37 -16.22 -18.33
C TRP A 126 -14.67 -17.03 -18.30
N GLU A 127 -14.58 -18.23 -17.73
CA GLU A 127 -15.72 -18.93 -17.14
C GLU A 127 -15.95 -18.39 -15.73
N ASP A 128 -17.23 -18.14 -15.44
CA ASP A 128 -17.77 -17.57 -14.21
C ASP A 128 -17.51 -18.49 -13.00
N GLU A 129 -16.54 -18.14 -12.14
CA GLU A 129 -16.30 -18.86 -10.88
C GLU A 129 -16.51 -17.98 -9.64
N ARG A 130 -17.64 -17.26 -9.58
CA ARG A 130 -18.28 -16.96 -8.29
C ARG A 130 -19.72 -17.39 -8.32
N THR A 131 -20.04 -18.42 -7.54
CA THR A 131 -21.41 -18.71 -7.14
C THR A 131 -21.98 -17.47 -6.48
N ILE A 132 -23.06 -16.94 -7.06
CA ILE A 132 -23.87 -15.84 -6.53
C ILE A 132 -24.31 -16.23 -5.12
N GLY A 133 -23.59 -15.76 -4.11
CA GLY A 133 -24.00 -15.83 -2.72
C GLY A 133 -25.11 -14.80 -2.45
N GLU A 134 -25.92 -15.05 -1.42
CA GLU A 134 -27.03 -14.19 -1.01
C GLU A 134 -26.61 -12.70 -0.96
N SER A 135 -27.39 -11.86 -1.66
CA SER A 135 -27.37 -10.38 -1.70
C SER A 135 -26.41 -9.69 -0.70
N LYS A 136 -25.21 -9.33 -1.15
CA LYS A 136 -24.15 -8.64 -0.37
C LYS A 136 -24.14 -7.10 -0.50
N GLY A 137 -25.30 -6.50 -0.75
CA GLY A 137 -25.45 -5.05 -0.99
C GLY A 137 -25.20 -4.66 -2.46
N PRO A 138 -25.10 -3.34 -2.76
CA PRO A 138 -24.86 -2.84 -4.11
C PRO A 138 -23.59 -3.40 -4.76
N SER A 139 -23.66 -3.69 -6.05
CA SER A 139 -22.55 -4.24 -6.84
C SER A 139 -22.12 -3.31 -7.96
N VAL A 140 -20.87 -3.46 -8.39
CA VAL A 140 -20.31 -2.83 -9.58
C VAL A 140 -19.97 -3.94 -10.56
N THR A 141 -20.56 -3.89 -11.75
CA THR A 141 -20.19 -4.81 -12.83
C THR A 141 -18.86 -4.39 -13.43
N ILE A 142 -17.90 -5.33 -13.49
CA ILE A 142 -16.60 -5.17 -14.12
C ILE A 142 -16.58 -6.06 -15.38
N GLY A 143 -16.25 -5.48 -16.53
CA GLY A 143 -16.35 -6.20 -17.80
C GLY A 143 -17.79 -6.51 -18.19
N LYS A 144 -18.08 -7.76 -18.56
CA LYS A 144 -19.38 -8.17 -19.14
C LYS A 144 -20.42 -8.52 -18.06
N ASP A 145 -20.00 -9.31 -17.07
CA ASP A 145 -20.88 -9.97 -16.10
C ASP A 145 -20.26 -10.09 -14.69
N TYR A 146 -18.96 -9.85 -14.53
CA TYR A 146 -18.29 -10.04 -13.24
C TYR A 146 -18.67 -8.97 -12.22
N GLN A 147 -19.35 -9.37 -11.14
CA GLN A 147 -19.77 -8.45 -10.08
C GLN A 147 -18.73 -8.32 -8.96
N VAL A 148 -18.44 -7.08 -8.58
CA VAL A 148 -17.65 -6.76 -7.38
C VAL A 148 -18.52 -6.00 -6.39
N TYR A 149 -18.42 -6.34 -5.12
CA TYR A 149 -19.18 -5.72 -4.03
C TYR A 149 -18.27 -4.76 -3.23
N PRO A 150 -18.39 -3.43 -3.41
CA PRO A 150 -17.51 -2.47 -2.76
C PRO A 150 -17.61 -2.45 -1.23
N GLU A 151 -18.80 -2.69 -0.66
CA GLU A 151 -19.01 -2.76 0.79
C GLU A 151 -18.29 -3.97 1.41
N GLU A 152 -18.43 -5.15 0.81
CA GLU A 152 -17.68 -6.34 1.22
C GLU A 152 -16.18 -6.11 1.07
N SER A 153 -15.75 -5.53 -0.05
CA SER A 153 -14.33 -5.24 -0.30
C SER A 153 -13.75 -4.32 0.77
N MET A 154 -14.48 -3.27 1.17
CA MET A 154 -14.01 -2.37 2.20
C MET A 154 -13.99 -3.02 3.60
N THR A 155 -14.99 -3.84 3.90
CA THR A 155 -15.06 -4.59 5.16
C THR A 155 -13.91 -5.58 5.27
N LEU A 156 -13.67 -6.38 4.22
CA LEU A 156 -12.57 -7.34 4.18
C LEU A 156 -11.20 -6.66 4.28
N LEU A 157 -11.00 -5.50 3.65
CA LEU A 157 -9.72 -4.78 3.76
C LEU A 157 -9.47 -4.33 5.21
N SER A 158 -10.52 -3.85 5.88
CA SER A 158 -10.45 -3.47 7.29
C SER A 158 -10.14 -4.65 8.19
N GLU A 159 -10.85 -5.78 8.03
CA GLU A 159 -10.61 -6.97 8.84
C GLU A 159 -9.22 -7.56 8.59
N PHE A 160 -8.78 -7.63 7.34
CA PHE A 160 -7.47 -8.14 6.96
C PHE A 160 -6.33 -7.31 7.60
N LEU A 161 -6.41 -5.98 7.52
CA LEU A 161 -5.41 -5.08 8.11
C LEU A 161 -5.47 -5.05 9.64
N HIS A 162 -6.57 -5.47 10.25
CA HIS A 162 -6.66 -5.69 11.70
C HIS A 162 -6.22 -7.11 12.13
N GLY A 163 -5.75 -7.96 11.21
CA GLY A 163 -5.34 -9.33 11.52
C GLY A 163 -6.52 -10.22 11.90
N ARG A 164 -7.65 -10.04 11.22
CA ARG A 164 -8.92 -10.74 11.43
C ARG A 164 -9.53 -11.15 10.09
N GLY A 165 -10.69 -11.81 10.15
CA GLY A 165 -11.47 -12.17 8.98
C GLY A 165 -11.03 -13.50 8.32
N PRO A 166 -11.60 -13.80 7.14
CA PRO A 166 -11.50 -15.12 6.53
C PRO A 166 -10.11 -15.46 5.98
N PHE A 167 -9.23 -14.48 5.78
CA PHE A 167 -7.92 -14.68 5.14
C PHE A 167 -6.76 -14.71 6.16
N ALA A 168 -7.04 -15.14 7.40
CA ALA A 168 -6.03 -15.22 8.45
C ALA A 168 -4.94 -16.26 8.17
N ASP A 169 -5.27 -17.31 7.43
CA ASP A 169 -4.30 -18.25 6.89
C ASP A 169 -3.32 -17.58 5.91
N VAL A 170 -3.78 -16.66 5.06
CA VAL A 170 -2.93 -15.98 4.05
C VAL A 170 -1.87 -15.09 4.69
N PHE A 171 -2.22 -14.22 5.65
CA PHE A 171 -1.21 -13.35 6.26
C PHE A 171 -0.26 -14.11 7.21
N ARG A 172 -0.67 -15.26 7.77
CA ARG A 172 0.21 -16.15 8.54
C ARG A 172 1.19 -16.87 7.65
N TRP A 173 0.70 -17.35 6.49
CA TRP A 173 1.54 -17.91 5.45
C TRP A 173 2.58 -16.90 4.96
N GLU A 174 2.18 -15.66 4.66
CA GLU A 174 3.09 -14.57 4.31
C GLU A 174 4.15 -14.31 5.41
N ALA A 175 3.75 -14.36 6.69
CA ALA A 175 4.64 -14.04 7.79
C ALA A 175 5.79 -15.05 7.97
N SER A 176 5.51 -16.35 7.79
CA SER A 176 6.42 -17.41 8.26
C SER A 176 6.46 -18.70 7.42
N GLU A 177 5.58 -18.85 6.42
CA GLU A 177 5.44 -20.10 5.67
C GLU A 177 5.51 -19.90 4.14
N LEU A 178 6.10 -18.80 3.66
CA LEU A 178 6.25 -18.50 2.22
C LEU A 178 6.92 -19.62 1.40
N LEU A 179 7.76 -20.44 2.05
CA LEU A 179 8.44 -21.59 1.42
C LEU A 179 7.69 -22.92 1.61
N SER A 180 6.58 -22.90 2.35
CA SER A 180 5.69 -24.04 2.56
C SER A 180 4.60 -24.09 1.48
N GLY A 181 3.67 -25.04 1.59
CA GLY A 181 2.52 -25.10 0.68
C GLY A 181 1.61 -23.86 0.79
N GLU A 182 1.02 -23.49 -0.34
CA GLU A 182 0.08 -22.36 -0.42
C GLU A 182 -1.21 -22.65 0.37
N PRO A 183 -1.75 -21.67 1.12
CA PRO A 183 -3.01 -21.84 1.81
C PRO A 183 -4.18 -21.91 0.82
N ALA A 184 -5.21 -22.66 1.16
CA ALA A 184 -6.36 -22.89 0.28
C ALA A 184 -7.05 -21.60 -0.18
N ARG A 185 -7.03 -20.55 0.66
CA ARG A 185 -7.66 -19.25 0.36
C ARG A 185 -6.73 -18.26 -0.34
N LEU A 186 -5.50 -18.63 -0.71
CA LEU A 186 -4.56 -17.73 -1.39
C LEU A 186 -5.14 -17.19 -2.70
N THR A 187 -5.72 -18.07 -3.52
CA THR A 187 -6.33 -17.70 -4.80
C THR A 187 -7.52 -16.76 -4.60
N GLU A 188 -8.38 -17.04 -3.62
CA GLU A 188 -9.54 -16.21 -3.29
C GLU A 188 -9.12 -14.81 -2.81
N CYS A 189 -8.15 -14.75 -1.89
CA CYS A 189 -7.58 -13.50 -1.38
C CYS A 189 -6.92 -12.68 -2.50
N THR A 190 -6.17 -13.35 -3.38
CA THR A 190 -5.55 -12.73 -4.56
C THR A 190 -6.62 -12.15 -5.48
N GLN A 191 -7.66 -12.93 -5.81
CA GLN A 191 -8.73 -12.47 -6.66
C GLN A 191 -9.44 -11.25 -6.05
N TRP A 192 -9.78 -11.29 -4.76
CA TRP A 192 -10.38 -10.17 -4.04
C TRP A 192 -9.51 -8.91 -4.06
N LEU A 193 -8.22 -8.99 -3.75
CA LEU A 193 -7.33 -7.81 -3.81
C LEU A 193 -7.18 -7.29 -5.25
N THR A 194 -7.20 -8.18 -6.25
CA THR A 194 -7.21 -7.75 -7.66
C THR A 194 -8.53 -7.11 -8.09
N ASP A 195 -9.66 -7.45 -7.47
CA ASP A 195 -10.94 -6.77 -7.68
C ASP A 195 -10.85 -5.31 -7.22
N VAL A 196 -10.30 -5.08 -6.02
CA VAL A 196 -10.07 -3.71 -5.48
C VAL A 196 -9.11 -2.93 -6.37
N LEU A 197 -8.02 -3.56 -6.81
CA LEU A 197 -7.07 -2.96 -7.75
C LEU A 197 -7.76 -2.56 -9.06
N THR A 198 -8.63 -3.42 -9.59
CA THR A 198 -9.38 -3.16 -10.83
C THR A 198 -10.35 -2.00 -10.67
N LEU A 199 -11.07 -1.90 -9.55
CA LEU A 199 -11.94 -0.75 -9.26
C LEU A 199 -11.14 0.56 -9.22
N ASN A 200 -9.97 0.56 -8.58
CA ASN A 200 -9.10 1.73 -8.53
C ASN A 200 -8.64 2.16 -9.94
N LEU A 201 -8.16 1.21 -10.75
CA LEU A 201 -7.72 1.49 -12.12
C LEU A 201 -8.86 1.94 -13.03
N ARG A 202 -10.06 1.36 -12.87
CA ARG A 202 -11.28 1.80 -13.54
C ARG A 202 -11.54 3.27 -13.25
N GLN A 203 -11.51 3.69 -11.99
CA GLN A 203 -11.76 5.08 -11.63
C GLN A 203 -10.68 6.03 -12.15
N ILE A 204 -9.39 5.66 -12.04
CA ILE A 204 -8.28 6.44 -12.61
C ILE A 204 -8.48 6.65 -14.12
N ARG A 205 -8.83 5.58 -14.84
CA ARG A 205 -9.08 5.62 -16.27
C ARG A 205 -10.26 6.54 -16.62
N LEU A 206 -11.35 6.48 -15.86
CA LEU A 206 -12.50 7.38 -16.04
C LEU A 206 -12.08 8.84 -15.88
N CYS A 207 -11.33 9.16 -14.82
CA CYS A 207 -10.82 10.51 -14.61
C CYS A 207 -9.88 10.98 -15.73
N LEU A 208 -9.04 10.08 -16.28
CA LEU A 208 -8.20 10.40 -17.45
C LEU A 208 -9.04 10.68 -18.69
N ALA A 209 -10.13 9.93 -18.89
CA ALA A 209 -11.02 10.12 -20.03
C ALA A 209 -11.73 11.48 -19.95
N THR A 210 -12.27 11.84 -18.78
CA THR A 210 -12.87 13.16 -18.54
C THR A 210 -11.86 14.29 -18.73
N LEU A 211 -10.64 14.15 -18.19
CA LEU A 211 -9.58 15.14 -18.38
C LEU A 211 -9.19 15.29 -19.86
N ALA A 212 -9.23 14.21 -20.64
CA ALA A 212 -8.99 14.27 -22.08
C ALA A 212 -10.12 15.01 -22.82
N GLU A 213 -11.39 14.81 -22.45
CA GLU A 213 -12.52 15.58 -22.99
C GLU A 213 -12.36 17.08 -22.68
N GLU A 214 -12.04 17.43 -21.43
CA GLU A 214 -11.83 18.81 -20.98
C GLU A 214 -10.69 19.52 -21.73
N ARG A 215 -9.66 18.77 -22.14
CA ARG A 215 -8.54 19.28 -22.93
C ARG A 215 -8.76 19.25 -24.44
N GLY A 216 -9.94 18.86 -24.90
CA GLY A 216 -10.27 18.82 -26.32
C GLY A 216 -9.62 17.68 -27.10
N ASP A 217 -9.29 16.55 -26.43
CA ASP A 217 -8.84 15.31 -27.08
C ASP A 217 -9.93 14.21 -26.98
N PRO A 218 -11.02 14.32 -27.77
CA PRO A 218 -12.12 13.34 -27.74
C PRO A 218 -11.70 11.96 -28.25
N ASN A 219 -10.58 11.86 -28.98
CA ASN A 219 -10.05 10.58 -29.45
C ASN A 219 -9.42 9.80 -28.30
N LEU A 220 -8.60 10.46 -27.49
CA LEU A 220 -8.03 9.85 -26.30
C LEU A 220 -9.11 9.50 -25.27
N ALA A 221 -10.07 10.39 -25.03
CA ALA A 221 -11.20 10.12 -24.14
C ALA A 221 -11.97 8.86 -24.56
N ARG A 222 -12.36 8.78 -25.84
CA ARG A 222 -13.06 7.63 -26.41
C ARG A 222 -12.23 6.35 -26.30
N PHE A 223 -10.93 6.41 -26.57
CA PHE A 223 -10.03 5.27 -26.39
C PHE A 223 -10.05 4.78 -24.93
N LEU A 224 -9.93 5.69 -23.96
CA LEU A 224 -9.94 5.34 -22.53
C LEU A 224 -11.26 4.74 -22.06
N PHE A 225 -12.40 5.25 -22.55
CA PHE A 225 -13.71 4.65 -22.24
C PHE A 225 -13.89 3.25 -22.84
N ALA A 226 -13.27 2.99 -24.00
CA ALA A 226 -13.37 1.71 -24.70
C ALA A 226 -12.41 0.64 -24.18
N LEU A 227 -11.47 0.98 -23.29
CA LEU A 227 -10.51 0.00 -22.78
C LEU A 227 -11.23 -1.11 -21.99
N PRO A 228 -10.81 -2.38 -22.14
CA PRO A 228 -11.28 -3.43 -21.25
C PRO A 228 -10.83 -3.13 -19.81
N GLU A 229 -11.69 -3.42 -18.84
CA GLU A 229 -11.37 -3.26 -17.41
C GLU A 229 -10.44 -4.35 -16.90
N ARG A 230 -10.45 -5.50 -17.59
CA ARG A 230 -9.54 -6.62 -17.36
C ARG A 230 -8.84 -6.98 -18.66
N THR A 231 -7.53 -6.96 -18.64
CA THR A 231 -6.69 -7.39 -19.76
C THR A 231 -5.68 -8.41 -19.24
N TYR A 232 -5.67 -9.57 -19.89
CA TYR A 232 -4.78 -10.67 -19.54
C TYR A 232 -3.32 -10.22 -19.58
N GLY A 233 -2.55 -10.54 -18.54
CA GLY A 233 -1.16 -10.13 -18.39
C GLY A 233 -0.13 -11.12 -18.93
N GLY A 234 -0.57 -12.19 -19.60
CA GLY A 234 0.28 -13.32 -19.97
C GLY A 234 0.41 -14.37 -18.87
N TRP A 235 1.08 -15.48 -19.22
CA TRP A 235 1.27 -16.65 -18.35
C TRP A 235 2.54 -16.55 -17.50
N GLU A 236 3.54 -15.79 -17.93
CA GLU A 236 4.82 -15.68 -17.22
C GLU A 236 4.74 -14.60 -16.13
N PRO A 237 5.22 -14.88 -14.91
CA PRO A 237 5.29 -13.87 -13.86
C PRO A 237 6.34 -12.80 -14.18
N PRO A 238 6.28 -11.62 -13.53
CA PRO A 238 7.34 -10.63 -13.63
C PRO A 238 8.70 -11.23 -13.24
N ALA A 239 9.76 -10.75 -13.90
CA ALA A 239 11.11 -11.22 -13.60
C ALA A 239 11.46 -10.96 -12.12
N PRO A 240 12.03 -11.93 -11.38
CA PRO A 240 12.27 -11.80 -9.93
C PRO A 240 13.05 -10.55 -9.53
N GLN A 241 14.01 -10.11 -10.36
CA GLN A 241 14.80 -8.91 -10.07
C GLN A 241 13.95 -7.64 -9.97
N SER A 242 12.81 -7.60 -10.67
CA SER A 242 11.86 -6.49 -10.59
C SER A 242 11.05 -6.46 -9.29
N LEU A 243 11.14 -7.51 -8.48
CA LEU A 243 10.43 -7.63 -7.20
C LEU A 243 11.34 -7.33 -6.02
N PHE A 244 12.65 -7.54 -6.16
CA PHE A 244 13.65 -7.37 -5.09
C PHE A 244 13.62 -5.98 -4.44
N PRO A 245 13.91 -5.87 -3.14
CA PRO A 245 14.03 -4.57 -2.45
C PRO A 245 15.17 -3.73 -3.05
N LEU A 246 15.10 -2.41 -2.92
CA LEU A 246 16.12 -1.49 -3.45
C LEU A 246 17.32 -1.34 -2.52
N MET A 247 18.04 -2.44 -2.29
CA MET A 247 19.33 -2.42 -1.58
C MET A 247 20.50 -2.43 -2.57
N PRO A 248 21.68 -1.88 -2.19
CA PRO A 248 22.90 -1.91 -3.02
C PRO A 248 23.25 -3.31 -3.55
N GLN A 249 23.08 -4.33 -2.72
CA GLN A 249 23.42 -5.73 -3.03
C GLN A 249 22.33 -6.46 -3.82
N THR A 250 21.13 -5.88 -3.93
CA THR A 250 19.97 -6.49 -4.61
C THR A 250 19.46 -5.58 -5.72
N GLY A 251 18.30 -4.93 -5.55
CA GLY A 251 17.62 -4.15 -6.60
C GLY A 251 18.37 -2.92 -7.12
N LEU A 252 19.45 -2.50 -6.46
CA LEU A 252 20.34 -1.41 -6.91
C LEU A 252 21.70 -1.88 -7.43
N SER A 253 21.93 -3.19 -7.55
CA SER A 253 23.16 -3.72 -8.14
C SER A 253 23.33 -3.28 -9.59
N ASP A 254 24.57 -3.05 -10.04
CA ASP A 254 24.83 -2.52 -11.39
C ASP A 254 24.30 -3.45 -12.50
N GLU A 255 24.33 -4.77 -12.27
CA GLU A 255 23.74 -5.76 -13.17
C GLU A 255 22.24 -5.52 -13.38
N ILE A 256 21.48 -5.41 -12.29
CA ILE A 256 20.03 -5.17 -12.33
C ILE A 256 19.73 -3.80 -12.94
N LEU A 257 20.49 -2.77 -12.56
CA LEU A 257 20.32 -1.43 -13.11
C LEU A 257 20.57 -1.37 -14.62
N ASN A 258 21.51 -2.15 -15.15
CA ASN A 258 21.73 -2.25 -16.59
C ASN A 258 20.51 -2.86 -17.30
N GLY A 259 19.91 -3.91 -16.72
CA GLY A 259 18.66 -4.50 -17.21
C GLY A 259 17.51 -3.49 -17.23
N TYR A 260 17.37 -2.70 -16.16
CA TYR A 260 16.36 -1.64 -16.07
C TYR A 260 16.51 -0.57 -17.16
N ARG A 261 17.74 -0.17 -17.51
CA ARG A 261 17.97 0.82 -18.57
C ARG A 261 17.53 0.32 -19.95
N GLN A 262 17.86 -0.93 -20.28
CA GLN A 262 17.45 -1.52 -21.57
C GLN A 262 15.94 -1.65 -21.65
N ALA A 263 15.31 -2.24 -20.64
CA ALA A 263 13.85 -2.42 -20.61
C ALA A 263 13.09 -1.09 -20.65
N THR A 264 13.62 -0.08 -19.97
CA THR A 264 13.10 1.28 -20.03
C THR A 264 13.13 1.84 -21.45
N HIS A 265 14.24 1.66 -22.17
CA HIS A 265 14.37 2.11 -23.55
C HIS A 265 13.33 1.41 -24.44
N ASP A 266 13.21 0.09 -24.32
CA ASP A 266 12.28 -0.71 -25.10
C ASP A 266 10.84 -0.32 -24.82
N TYR A 267 10.49 -0.14 -23.54
CA TYR A 267 9.18 0.35 -23.13
C TYR A 267 8.84 1.70 -23.75
N ASP A 268 9.80 2.65 -23.77
CA ASP A 268 9.59 3.95 -24.41
C ASP A 268 9.40 3.86 -25.92
N GLN A 269 10.15 2.98 -26.60
CA GLN A 269 9.93 2.74 -28.02
C GLN A 269 8.52 2.19 -28.27
N VAL A 270 8.05 1.24 -27.44
CA VAL A 270 6.69 0.70 -27.53
C VAL A 270 5.64 1.77 -27.32
N MET A 271 5.80 2.65 -26.32
CA MET A 271 4.86 3.75 -26.06
C MET A 271 4.80 4.79 -27.18
N LEU A 272 5.86 4.87 -28.02
CA LEU A 272 5.87 5.68 -29.24
C LEU A 272 5.34 4.93 -30.47
N GLY A 273 4.78 3.73 -30.30
CA GLY A 273 4.26 2.88 -31.38
C GLY A 273 5.35 2.19 -32.21
N ARG A 274 6.59 2.13 -31.71
CA ARG A 274 7.72 1.48 -32.39
C ARG A 274 7.89 0.04 -31.91
N ARG A 275 8.66 -0.74 -32.67
CA ARG A 275 8.94 -2.16 -32.44
C ARG A 275 10.43 -2.35 -32.17
N PRO A 276 10.93 -2.10 -30.96
CA PRO A 276 12.36 -2.13 -30.68
C PRO A 276 12.98 -3.51 -30.92
N ALA A 277 12.21 -4.59 -30.71
CA ALA A 277 12.62 -5.97 -31.01
C ALA A 277 12.36 -6.38 -32.48
N GLY A 278 11.98 -5.45 -33.36
CA GLY A 278 11.51 -5.76 -34.73
C GLY A 278 10.13 -6.42 -34.81
N ARG A 279 9.51 -6.70 -33.65
CA ARG A 279 8.19 -7.33 -33.50
C ARG A 279 7.37 -6.66 -32.40
N LEU A 280 6.10 -7.04 -32.29
CA LEU A 280 5.30 -6.77 -31.11
C LEU A 280 5.76 -7.67 -29.96
N PHE A 281 5.64 -7.14 -28.73
CA PHE A 281 5.84 -7.92 -27.52
C PHE A 281 4.57 -8.73 -27.21
N ARG A 282 4.76 -9.93 -26.67
CA ARG A 282 3.68 -10.71 -26.06
C ARG A 282 3.19 -10.02 -24.78
N ASP A 283 2.02 -10.41 -24.28
CA ASP A 283 1.41 -9.83 -23.09
C ASP A 283 2.31 -9.94 -21.85
N ASP A 284 2.91 -11.11 -21.62
CA ASP A 284 3.86 -11.36 -20.54
C ASP A 284 5.13 -10.52 -20.67
N GLU A 285 5.65 -10.36 -21.88
CA GLU A 285 6.81 -9.51 -22.15
C GLU A 285 6.49 -8.04 -21.89
N MET A 286 5.28 -7.59 -22.25
CA MET A 286 4.81 -6.24 -21.95
C MET A 286 4.64 -6.00 -20.45
N VAL A 287 4.10 -6.97 -19.71
CA VAL A 287 4.03 -6.91 -18.24
C VAL A 287 5.44 -6.84 -17.66
N ARG A 288 6.39 -7.62 -18.16
CA ARG A 288 7.78 -7.54 -17.72
C ARG A 288 8.39 -6.16 -17.97
N LEU A 289 8.17 -5.56 -19.14
CA LEU A 289 8.63 -4.21 -19.45
C LEU A 289 8.00 -3.17 -18.53
N LEU A 290 6.70 -3.28 -18.23
CA LEU A 290 6.00 -2.41 -17.27
C LEU A 290 6.65 -2.48 -15.89
N PHE A 291 6.93 -3.70 -15.41
CA PHE A 291 7.59 -3.90 -14.12
C PHE A 291 8.97 -3.27 -14.09
N TYR A 292 9.80 -3.54 -15.10
CA TYR A 292 11.13 -2.95 -15.17
C TYR A 292 11.12 -1.43 -15.31
N GLU A 293 10.20 -0.83 -16.07
CA GLU A 293 10.10 0.64 -16.19
C GLU A 293 9.85 1.27 -14.81
N ARG A 294 8.87 0.75 -14.08
CA ARG A 294 8.51 1.25 -12.75
C ARG A 294 9.63 1.08 -11.74
N ARG A 295 10.30 -0.08 -11.76
CA ARG A 295 11.46 -0.32 -10.92
C ARG A 295 12.65 0.56 -11.30
N ALA A 296 12.87 0.84 -12.58
CA ALA A 296 13.90 1.77 -13.02
C ALA A 296 13.66 3.17 -12.45
N ARG A 297 12.40 3.63 -12.42
CA ARG A 297 12.03 4.92 -11.82
C ARG A 297 12.30 4.93 -10.33
N ALA A 298 11.84 3.94 -9.57
CA ALA A 298 12.10 3.84 -8.13
C ALA A 298 13.62 3.76 -7.83
N ALA A 299 14.36 2.93 -8.57
CA ALA A 299 15.81 2.77 -8.43
C ALA A 299 16.59 4.06 -8.70
N LYS A 300 16.16 4.85 -9.70
CA LYS A 300 16.76 6.16 -9.98
C LYS A 300 16.68 7.08 -8.76
N TRP A 301 15.51 7.15 -8.13
CA TRP A 301 15.27 8.02 -6.97
C TRP A 301 15.96 7.51 -5.70
N ALA A 302 15.91 6.21 -5.42
CA ALA A 302 16.66 5.61 -4.32
C ALA A 302 18.17 5.87 -4.45
N LYS A 303 18.72 5.77 -5.66
CA LYS A 303 20.13 6.11 -5.93
C LYS A 303 20.43 7.60 -5.76
N SER A 304 19.48 8.48 -6.12
CA SER A 304 19.61 9.93 -5.86
C SER A 304 19.68 10.20 -4.36
N ALA A 305 18.73 9.65 -3.59
CA ALA A 305 18.70 9.79 -2.14
C ALA A 305 19.99 9.27 -1.48
N LEU A 306 20.49 8.12 -1.92
CA LEU A 306 21.76 7.57 -1.42
C LEU A 306 22.96 8.48 -1.73
N ASN A 307 23.02 9.05 -2.94
CA ASN A 307 24.08 9.98 -3.33
C ASN A 307 23.98 11.30 -2.57
N GLU A 308 22.78 11.80 -2.33
CA GLU A 308 22.53 12.99 -1.51
C GLU A 308 22.96 12.75 -0.07
N GLU A 309 22.59 11.61 0.53
CA GLU A 309 23.04 11.27 1.89
C GLU A 309 24.57 11.15 1.96
N LYS A 310 25.20 10.54 0.95
CA LYS A 310 26.66 10.48 0.85
C LYS A 310 27.30 11.86 0.76
N ALA A 311 26.73 12.76 -0.05
CA ALA A 311 27.23 14.13 -0.18
C ALA A 311 27.07 14.93 1.13
N LEU A 312 26.00 14.67 1.89
CA LEU A 312 25.71 15.35 3.15
C LEU A 312 26.57 14.87 4.31
N ARG A 313 26.79 13.55 4.42
CA ARG A 313 27.56 12.94 5.51
C ARG A 313 29.07 12.91 5.25
N GLY A 314 29.51 13.00 3.99
CA GLY A 314 30.92 12.93 3.64
C GLY A 314 31.55 11.63 4.14
N ASP A 315 32.59 11.76 4.98
CA ASP A 315 33.31 10.62 5.55
C ASP A 315 32.49 9.81 6.58
N GLU A 316 31.41 10.39 7.13
CA GLU A 316 30.49 9.71 8.04
C GLU A 316 29.44 8.85 7.30
N PHE A 317 29.43 8.87 5.96
CA PHE A 317 28.52 8.05 5.18
C PHE A 317 28.90 6.57 5.31
N ASN A 318 28.01 5.78 5.90
CA ASN A 318 28.23 4.36 6.15
C ASN A 318 27.17 3.51 5.46
N LEU A 319 27.55 2.86 4.35
CA LEU A 319 26.68 1.92 3.65
C LEU A 319 26.41 0.64 4.45
N ASP A 320 27.39 0.20 5.25
CA ASP A 320 27.23 -0.97 6.11
C ASP A 320 26.17 -0.70 7.20
N GLY A 321 25.98 0.56 7.58
CA GLY A 321 24.88 0.96 8.47
C GLY A 321 23.49 0.67 7.89
N LEU A 322 23.31 0.83 6.57
CA LEU A 322 22.06 0.46 5.89
C LEU A 322 21.89 -1.06 5.83
N THR A 323 22.96 -1.80 5.56
CA THR A 323 22.94 -3.28 5.57
C THR A 323 22.65 -3.84 6.96
N ASN A 324 23.21 -3.25 8.02
CA ASN A 324 22.93 -3.67 9.40
C ASN A 324 21.45 -3.45 9.77
N ARG A 325 20.87 -2.31 9.38
CA ARG A 325 19.44 -2.04 9.55
C ARG A 325 18.55 -3.00 8.77
N ASP A 326 18.96 -3.40 7.58
CA ASP A 326 18.25 -4.42 6.79
C ASP A 326 18.23 -5.76 7.52
N VAL A 327 19.39 -6.23 8.01
CA VAL A 327 19.49 -7.46 8.81
C VAL A 327 18.64 -7.37 10.07
N GLU A 328 18.69 -6.26 10.80
CA GLU A 328 17.89 -6.03 12.00
C GLU A 328 16.38 -6.15 11.73
N ARG A 329 15.90 -5.52 10.66
CA ARG A 329 14.48 -5.53 10.27
C ARG A 329 14.03 -6.90 9.78
N VAL A 330 14.87 -7.59 9.02
CA VAL A 330 14.62 -8.98 8.63
C VAL A 330 14.52 -9.85 9.88
N MET A 331 15.49 -9.79 10.78
CA MET A 331 15.48 -10.56 12.01
C MET A 331 14.25 -10.26 12.88
N CYS A 332 13.86 -9.00 13.02
CA CYS A 332 12.65 -8.60 13.74
C CYS A 332 11.38 -9.20 13.11
N ALA A 333 11.25 -9.11 11.78
CA ALA A 333 10.11 -9.67 11.06
C ALA A 333 10.07 -11.20 11.19
N GLU A 334 11.20 -11.89 11.09
CA GLU A 334 11.28 -13.34 11.24
C GLU A 334 11.00 -13.78 12.68
N MET A 335 11.47 -13.04 13.69
CA MET A 335 11.11 -13.27 15.10
C MET A 335 9.60 -13.19 15.32
N ALA A 336 8.95 -12.14 14.81
CA ALA A 336 7.50 -11.98 14.90
C ALA A 336 6.74 -13.08 14.13
N GLY A 337 7.27 -13.49 12.96
CA GLY A 337 6.72 -14.60 12.17
C GLY A 337 6.79 -15.94 12.90
N LEU A 338 7.95 -16.28 13.45
CA LEU A 338 8.13 -17.48 14.29
C LEU A 338 7.23 -17.45 15.54
N ALA A 339 7.10 -16.28 16.16
CA ALA A 339 6.18 -16.11 17.28
C ALA A 339 4.73 -16.40 16.86
N SER A 340 4.31 -16.00 15.66
CA SER A 340 3.00 -16.36 15.11
C SER A 340 2.80 -17.88 15.02
N VAL A 341 3.78 -18.59 14.46
CA VAL A 341 3.73 -20.07 14.33
C VAL A 341 3.54 -20.73 15.68
N TRP A 342 4.32 -20.32 16.68
CA TRP A 342 4.27 -20.93 18.02
C TRP A 342 3.04 -20.53 18.83
N LEU A 343 2.48 -19.35 18.60
CA LEU A 343 1.22 -18.91 19.19
C LEU A 343 -0.02 -19.50 18.49
N GLY A 344 0.17 -20.14 17.33
CA GLY A 344 -0.85 -20.88 16.59
C GLY A 344 -1.98 -20.02 16.04
N ASP A 345 -3.11 -20.67 15.74
CA ASP A 345 -4.33 -20.01 15.25
C ASP A 345 -5.10 -19.31 16.37
N THR A 346 -4.49 -18.24 16.88
CA THR A 346 -5.05 -17.42 17.94
C THR A 346 -5.04 -15.95 17.53
N PRO A 347 -5.91 -15.09 18.10
CA PRO A 347 -5.81 -13.64 17.90
C PRO A 347 -4.41 -13.08 18.22
N HIS A 348 -3.72 -13.70 19.17
CA HIS A 348 -2.36 -13.37 19.54
C HIS A 348 -1.34 -13.75 18.44
N GLY A 349 -1.43 -14.97 17.90
CA GLY A 349 -0.63 -15.41 16.77
C GLY A 349 -0.89 -14.57 15.50
N ASN A 350 -2.13 -14.18 15.25
CA ASN A 350 -2.48 -13.29 14.14
C ASN A 350 -1.85 -11.91 14.29
N ALA A 351 -1.85 -11.33 15.50
CA ALA A 351 -1.17 -10.07 15.77
C ALA A 351 0.34 -10.16 15.51
N ALA A 352 0.99 -11.27 15.88
CA ALA A 352 2.40 -11.53 15.59
C ALA A 352 2.69 -11.62 14.07
N ALA A 353 1.87 -12.37 13.33
CA ALA A 353 1.98 -12.47 11.87
C ALA A 353 1.84 -11.10 11.20
N MET A 354 0.86 -10.30 11.63
CA MET A 354 0.68 -8.95 11.09
C MET A 354 1.85 -8.02 11.41
N CYS A 355 2.47 -8.13 12.59
CA CYS A 355 3.71 -7.38 12.90
C CYS A 355 4.82 -7.73 11.91
N SER A 356 5.04 -9.01 11.64
CA SER A 356 6.03 -9.50 10.68
C SER A 356 5.78 -8.95 9.27
N SER A 357 4.59 -9.22 8.73
CA SER A 357 4.21 -8.86 7.37
C SER A 357 4.17 -7.34 7.14
N ALA A 358 3.63 -6.58 8.10
CA ALA A 358 3.56 -5.12 8.02
C ALA A 358 4.95 -4.48 8.11
N LEU A 359 5.83 -4.96 9.01
CA LEU A 359 7.20 -4.44 9.13
C LEU A 359 8.01 -4.71 7.86
N ARG A 360 7.96 -5.94 7.33
CA ARG A 360 8.65 -6.32 6.09
C ARG A 360 8.24 -5.42 4.92
N SER A 361 6.93 -5.24 4.75
CA SER A 361 6.36 -4.37 3.71
C SER A 361 6.73 -2.90 3.93
N ALA A 362 6.70 -2.41 5.19
CA ALA A 362 7.05 -1.03 5.53
C ALA A 362 8.51 -0.73 5.18
N HIS A 363 9.42 -1.65 5.52
CA HIS A 363 10.84 -1.54 5.21
C HIS A 363 11.09 -1.47 3.69
N TRP A 364 10.44 -2.34 2.91
CA TRP A 364 10.58 -2.34 1.45
C TRP A 364 10.12 -1.03 0.81
N LEU A 365 9.00 -0.47 1.28
CA LEU A 365 8.52 0.83 0.80
C LEU A 365 9.40 1.99 1.28
N TRP A 366 9.96 1.90 2.50
CA TRP A 366 10.89 2.90 3.02
C TRP A 366 12.18 2.99 2.18
N LEU A 367 12.72 1.86 1.73
CA LEU A 367 13.85 1.81 0.79
C LEU A 367 13.55 2.47 -0.57
N GLU A 368 12.28 2.61 -0.90
CA GLU A 368 11.78 3.26 -2.12
C GLU A 368 11.42 4.73 -1.91
N ASP A 369 11.79 5.31 -0.76
CA ASP A 369 11.44 6.67 -0.35
C ASP A 369 9.92 6.92 -0.28
N ASP A 370 9.14 5.85 -0.06
CA ASP A 370 7.68 5.87 -0.16
C ASP A 370 6.99 6.08 1.20
N ASP A 371 6.20 7.15 1.30
CA ASP A 371 5.44 7.50 2.51
C ASP A 371 4.41 6.47 2.94
N ARG A 372 3.98 5.58 2.05
CA ARG A 372 3.07 4.48 2.41
C ARG A 372 3.72 3.46 3.34
N SER A 373 5.04 3.48 3.49
CA SER A 373 5.72 2.77 4.59
C SER A 373 5.14 3.16 5.96
N MET A 374 4.77 4.43 6.15
CA MET A 374 4.19 4.91 7.42
C MET A 374 2.78 4.38 7.68
N ALA A 375 2.01 4.11 6.61
CA ALA A 375 0.71 3.44 6.73
C ALA A 375 0.86 2.01 7.30
N LEU A 376 1.86 1.29 6.83
CA LEU A 376 2.18 -0.06 7.32
C LEU A 376 2.76 -0.04 8.73
N LEU A 377 3.54 0.99 9.07
CA LEU A 377 3.99 1.20 10.45
C LEU A 377 2.83 1.43 11.42
N ARG A 378 1.75 2.06 10.98
CA ARG A 378 0.53 2.14 11.79
C ARG A 378 -0.01 0.74 12.10
N VAL A 379 -0.18 -0.09 11.07
CA VAL A 379 -0.65 -1.48 11.24
C VAL A 379 0.28 -2.23 12.20
N ALA A 380 1.59 -2.14 11.99
CA ALA A 380 2.57 -2.79 12.84
C ALA A 380 2.49 -2.33 14.31
N LEU A 381 2.37 -1.02 14.56
CA LEU A 381 2.23 -0.46 15.91
C LEU A 381 0.95 -0.94 16.61
N GLU A 382 -0.18 -0.93 15.89
CA GLU A 382 -1.48 -1.35 16.42
C GLU A 382 -1.47 -2.85 16.76
N GLN A 383 -0.91 -3.68 15.88
CA GLN A 383 -0.80 -5.12 16.08
C GLN A 383 0.22 -5.48 17.15
N CYS A 384 1.31 -4.71 17.30
CA CYS A 384 2.26 -4.87 18.39
C CYS A 384 1.62 -4.55 19.75
N ALA A 385 0.79 -3.51 19.82
CA ALA A 385 0.01 -3.20 21.02
C ALA A 385 -0.98 -4.34 21.34
N ARG A 386 -1.66 -4.87 20.32
CA ARG A 386 -2.57 -6.02 20.46
C ARG A 386 -1.83 -7.26 20.96
N LEU A 387 -0.65 -7.57 20.41
CA LEU A 387 0.24 -8.65 20.86
C LEU A 387 0.57 -8.51 22.36
N LYS A 388 1.03 -7.33 22.76
CA LYS A 388 1.35 -7.01 24.15
C LYS A 388 0.16 -7.20 25.09
N VAL A 389 -1.03 -6.77 24.68
CA VAL A 389 -2.24 -6.86 25.51
C VAL A 389 -2.69 -8.31 25.66
N TRP A 390 -2.65 -9.11 24.60
CA TRP A 390 -2.89 -10.55 24.70
C TRP A 390 -1.89 -11.25 25.62
N THR A 391 -0.61 -10.90 25.54
CA THR A 391 0.44 -11.45 26.41
C THR A 391 0.22 -11.13 27.89
N ASN A 392 -0.13 -9.89 28.22
CA ASN A 392 -0.12 -9.39 29.60
C ASN A 392 -1.50 -9.30 30.25
N LYS A 393 -2.56 -9.14 29.46
CA LYS A 393 -3.94 -8.84 29.92
C LYS A 393 -4.98 -9.57 29.05
N PRO A 394 -4.98 -10.92 28.99
CA PRO A 394 -5.81 -11.69 28.07
C PRO A 394 -7.31 -11.43 28.22
N GLU A 395 -7.82 -11.28 29.45
CA GLU A 395 -9.24 -10.94 29.69
C GLU A 395 -9.61 -9.59 29.06
N LYS A 396 -8.72 -8.60 29.15
CA LYS A 396 -8.95 -7.29 28.54
C LYS A 396 -8.83 -7.36 27.02
N ALA A 397 -7.91 -8.18 26.51
CA ALA A 397 -7.76 -8.43 25.08
C ALA A 397 -9.04 -9.02 24.50
N GLN A 398 -9.60 -10.04 25.15
CA GLN A 398 -10.86 -10.67 24.75
C GLN A 398 -12.02 -9.66 24.69
N GLN A 399 -12.18 -8.81 25.70
CA GLN A 399 -13.20 -7.75 25.69
C GLN A 399 -13.02 -6.76 24.53
N LEU A 400 -11.79 -6.47 24.13
CA LEU A 400 -11.51 -5.58 23.00
C LEU A 400 -11.79 -6.25 21.65
N GLU A 401 -11.52 -7.56 21.51
CA GLU A 401 -11.88 -8.32 20.29
C GLU A 401 -13.39 -8.42 20.09
N GLU A 402 -14.14 -8.70 21.15
CA GLU A 402 -15.60 -8.88 21.10
C GLU A 402 -16.35 -7.56 20.84
N SER A 403 -15.70 -6.42 21.08
CA SER A 403 -16.30 -5.10 20.91
C SER A 403 -16.15 -4.59 19.48
N SER A 404 -17.28 -4.51 18.76
CA SER A 404 -17.34 -3.86 17.43
C SER A 404 -17.01 -2.36 17.45
N SER A 405 -17.00 -1.74 18.64
CA SER A 405 -16.65 -0.34 18.86
C SER A 405 -15.17 -0.13 19.21
N SER A 406 -14.39 -1.20 19.36
CA SER A 406 -12.96 -1.11 19.68
C SER A 406 -12.21 -0.41 18.56
N THR A 407 -11.42 0.60 18.93
CA THR A 407 -10.56 1.33 18.01
C THR A 407 -9.10 0.98 18.28
N PRO A 408 -8.19 1.22 17.32
CA PRO A 408 -6.76 1.00 17.55
C PRO A 408 -6.17 1.77 18.75
N LYS A 409 -6.77 2.92 19.09
CA LYS A 409 -6.41 3.70 20.28
C LYS A 409 -6.65 2.93 21.58
N ASP A 410 -7.67 2.07 21.62
CA ASP A 410 -8.01 1.30 22.82
C ASP A 410 -6.95 0.22 23.09
N TRP A 411 -6.42 -0.40 22.03
CA TRP A 411 -5.28 -1.32 22.13
C TRP A 411 -4.02 -0.63 22.63
N LEU A 412 -3.68 0.54 22.07
CA LEU A 412 -2.55 1.35 22.56
C LEU A 412 -2.70 1.74 24.04
N ASN A 413 -3.91 2.13 24.46
CA ASN A 413 -4.17 2.44 25.86
C ASN A 413 -4.04 1.22 26.76
N ALA A 414 -4.59 0.07 26.34
CA ALA A 414 -4.52 -1.17 27.10
C ALA A 414 -3.07 -1.70 27.22
N ALA A 415 -2.25 -1.48 26.19
CA ALA A 415 -0.81 -1.76 26.16
C ALA A 415 0.01 -0.85 27.10
N GLY A 416 -0.56 0.26 27.58
CA GLY A 416 0.15 1.29 28.35
C GLY A 416 0.87 2.33 27.48
N TRP A 417 0.60 2.36 26.18
CA TRP A 417 1.26 3.21 25.19
C TRP A 417 0.46 4.44 24.79
N LYS A 418 -0.39 4.95 25.69
CA LYS A 418 -1.15 6.20 25.50
C LYS A 418 -0.25 7.39 25.10
N ARG A 419 1.01 7.38 25.54
CA ARG A 419 2.04 8.36 25.18
C ARG A 419 2.31 8.42 23.67
N LEU A 420 2.12 7.33 22.93
CA LEU A 420 2.27 7.28 21.46
C LEU A 420 1.09 7.87 20.68
N SER A 421 0.12 8.51 21.34
CA SER A 421 -1.07 9.05 20.66
C SER A 421 -0.74 10.05 19.54
N SER A 422 0.32 10.85 19.67
CA SER A 422 0.81 11.77 18.63
C SER A 422 1.39 11.02 17.43
N LEU A 423 2.23 10.02 17.67
CA LEU A 423 2.81 9.15 16.65
C LEU A 423 1.69 8.40 15.90
N ASN A 424 0.78 7.75 16.61
CA ASN A 424 -0.33 7.02 16.01
C ASN A 424 -1.21 7.92 15.14
N ARG A 425 -1.45 9.17 15.58
CA ARG A 425 -2.17 10.17 14.78
C ARG A 425 -1.40 10.54 13.51
N ALA A 426 -0.09 10.76 13.61
CA ALA A 426 0.74 11.08 12.45
C ALA A 426 0.76 9.93 11.43
N LEU A 427 0.97 8.69 11.88
CA LEU A 427 0.91 7.49 11.03
C LEU A 427 -0.50 7.32 10.41
N GLY A 428 -1.55 7.75 11.13
CA GLY A 428 -2.92 7.74 10.64
C GLY A 428 -3.18 8.59 9.41
N GLU A 429 -2.52 9.75 9.29
CA GLU A 429 -2.61 10.61 8.10
C GLU A 429 -1.97 9.97 6.86
N PHE A 430 -1.00 9.07 7.03
CA PHE A 430 -0.42 8.32 5.92
C PHE A 430 -1.24 7.08 5.52
N ALA A 431 -1.98 6.50 6.48
CA ALA A 431 -2.76 5.29 6.27
C ALA A 431 -4.07 5.53 5.49
N HIS A 432 -4.65 6.71 5.64
CA HIS A 432 -5.94 7.05 5.06
C HIS A 432 -5.82 8.11 3.98
N ALA A 433 -6.57 7.95 2.89
CA ALA A 433 -6.62 8.93 1.83
C ALA A 433 -8.02 9.57 1.70
N HIS A 434 -8.46 10.17 2.80
CA HIS A 434 -9.74 10.88 2.86
C HIS A 434 -9.68 12.20 2.11
N ALA A 435 -10.81 12.88 1.94
CA ALA A 435 -10.89 14.20 1.28
C ALA A 435 -10.06 15.31 1.97
N ARG A 436 -9.48 15.04 3.16
CA ARG A 436 -8.77 15.99 4.01
C ARG A 436 -7.63 15.29 4.71
N ILE A 437 -6.39 15.58 4.31
CA ILE A 437 -5.18 14.96 4.89
C ILE A 437 -4.19 16.06 5.27
N ARG A 438 -3.49 15.88 6.39
CA ARG A 438 -2.51 16.81 6.96
C ARG A 438 -1.11 16.20 6.97
N LEU A 439 -0.60 15.85 5.78
CA LEU A 439 0.72 15.20 5.64
C LEU A 439 1.86 16.09 6.15
N GLY A 440 1.74 17.42 6.00
CA GLY A 440 2.72 18.37 6.52
C GLY A 440 2.90 18.25 8.04
N GLY A 441 1.80 18.36 8.79
CA GLY A 441 1.83 18.19 10.25
C GLY A 441 2.23 16.78 10.68
N ALA A 442 1.85 15.74 9.93
CA ALA A 442 2.30 14.37 10.20
C ALA A 442 3.82 14.25 10.08
N ARG A 443 4.43 14.80 9.02
CA ARG A 443 5.89 14.84 8.84
C ARG A 443 6.58 15.66 9.92
N GLU A 444 6.00 16.78 10.36
CA GLU A 444 6.55 17.56 11.47
C GLU A 444 6.56 16.79 12.79
N ILE A 445 5.52 16.01 13.09
CA ILE A 445 5.50 15.14 14.28
C ILE A 445 6.60 14.09 14.17
N LEU A 446 6.72 13.40 13.03
CA LEU A 446 7.79 12.41 12.82
C LEU A 446 9.19 13.05 12.91
N THR A 447 9.33 14.31 12.52
CA THR A 447 10.59 15.05 12.63
C THR A 447 10.92 15.33 14.09
N LYS A 448 9.97 15.91 14.84
CA LYS A 448 10.17 16.35 16.23
C LYS A 448 10.24 15.21 17.25
N ILE A 449 9.76 14.01 16.91
CA ILE A 449 9.80 12.85 17.82
C ILE A 449 11.21 12.25 17.93
N GLN A 450 12.14 12.64 17.06
CA GLN A 450 13.54 12.22 17.09
C GLN A 450 14.29 12.90 18.25
N PRO A 451 15.36 12.26 18.79
CA PRO A 451 16.24 12.89 19.78
C PRO A 451 16.80 14.24 19.30
N ASP A 452 17.12 14.34 18.02
CA ASP A 452 17.67 15.51 17.34
C ASP A 452 16.63 16.20 16.45
N GLY A 453 15.35 16.20 16.85
CA GLY A 453 14.23 16.68 16.02
C GLY A 453 14.31 18.14 15.55
N ASP A 454 15.17 18.96 16.16
CA ASP A 454 15.45 20.35 15.76
C ASP A 454 16.61 20.48 14.75
N SER A 455 17.30 19.38 14.42
CA SER A 455 18.35 19.34 13.42
C SER A 455 17.79 19.64 12.03
N VAL A 456 18.57 20.37 11.21
CA VAL A 456 18.23 20.63 9.80
C VAL A 456 18.06 19.32 9.01
N ASN A 457 18.73 18.25 9.44
CA ASN A 457 18.64 16.93 8.81
C ASN A 457 17.50 16.06 9.34
N ALA A 458 16.84 16.45 10.44
CA ALA A 458 15.83 15.61 11.10
C ALA A 458 14.69 15.22 10.16
N ILE A 459 14.28 16.10 9.25
CA ILE A 459 13.22 15.79 8.28
C ILE A 459 13.58 14.62 7.35
N ARG A 460 14.87 14.40 7.09
CA ARG A 460 15.37 13.33 6.21
C ARG A 460 15.43 11.98 6.91
N THR A 461 15.66 11.97 8.22
CA THR A 461 15.79 10.75 9.03
C THR A 461 14.49 10.34 9.73
N ALA A 462 13.49 11.23 9.79
CA ALA A 462 12.24 11.06 10.52
C ALA A 462 11.53 9.72 10.29
N ARG A 463 11.35 9.32 9.03
CA ARG A 463 10.70 8.04 8.68
C ARG A 463 11.53 6.84 9.09
N GLY A 464 12.86 6.94 8.93
CA GLY A 464 13.79 5.90 9.37
C GLY A 464 13.73 5.70 10.88
N HIS A 465 13.77 6.79 11.66
CA HIS A 465 13.65 6.73 13.12
C HIS A 465 12.30 6.16 13.58
N ALA A 466 11.19 6.49 12.91
CA ALA A 466 9.89 5.90 13.23
C ALA A 466 9.86 4.38 12.97
N LEU A 467 10.48 3.94 11.87
CA LEU A 467 10.64 2.52 11.53
C LEU A 467 11.53 1.79 12.55
N ASP A 468 12.65 2.39 12.95
CA ASP A 468 13.55 1.83 13.96
C ASP A 468 12.83 1.69 15.31
N GLY A 469 12.14 2.73 15.78
CA GLY A 469 11.40 2.68 17.05
C GLY A 469 10.30 1.62 17.09
N ILE A 470 9.57 1.41 15.98
CA ILE A 470 8.57 0.34 15.89
C ILE A 470 9.23 -1.04 15.79
N THR A 471 10.38 -1.15 15.14
CA THR A 471 11.20 -2.37 15.13
C THR A 471 11.58 -2.77 16.55
N SER A 472 12.05 -1.82 17.36
CA SER A 472 12.36 -2.01 18.78
C SER A 472 11.14 -2.50 19.59
N PHE A 473 9.94 -1.94 19.36
CA PHE A 473 8.72 -2.43 20.01
C PHE A 473 8.41 -3.88 19.62
N ILE A 474 8.49 -4.22 18.34
CA ILE A 474 8.16 -5.56 17.85
C ILE A 474 9.16 -6.60 18.37
N MET A 475 10.46 -6.30 18.40
CA MET A 475 11.46 -7.21 18.98
C MET A 475 11.19 -7.48 20.46
N ALA A 476 10.95 -6.42 21.24
CA ALA A 476 10.68 -6.53 22.68
C ALA A 476 9.40 -7.34 22.96
N GLU A 477 8.30 -7.03 22.27
CA GLU A 477 7.02 -7.70 22.51
C GLU A 477 6.96 -9.11 21.91
N SER A 478 7.65 -9.39 20.80
CA SER A 478 7.77 -10.76 20.26
C SER A 478 8.51 -11.67 21.24
N SER A 479 9.60 -11.18 21.84
CA SER A 479 10.34 -11.90 22.89
C SER A 479 9.46 -12.13 24.12
N SER A 480 8.72 -11.11 24.55
CA SER A 480 7.81 -11.19 25.70
C SER A 480 6.65 -12.18 25.48
N ALA A 481 6.08 -12.20 24.27
CA ALA A 481 4.98 -13.08 23.90
C ALA A 481 5.34 -14.56 24.06
N LEU A 482 6.60 -14.93 23.79
CA LEU A 482 7.08 -16.31 23.91
C LEU A 482 7.27 -16.80 25.33
N SER A 483 7.26 -15.91 26.33
CA SER A 483 7.26 -16.30 27.74
C SER A 483 6.08 -17.22 28.10
N LYS A 484 4.99 -17.15 27.34
CA LYS A 484 3.79 -17.98 27.49
C LYS A 484 3.90 -19.34 26.82
N VAL A 485 4.84 -19.50 25.90
CA VAL A 485 5.08 -20.73 25.16
C VAL A 485 6.25 -21.51 25.78
N SER A 486 7.40 -20.86 25.94
CA SER A 486 8.62 -21.47 26.46
C SER A 486 9.61 -20.40 26.95
N VAL A 487 10.07 -20.56 28.19
CA VAL A 487 11.11 -19.68 28.78
C VAL A 487 12.41 -19.75 27.97
N THR A 488 12.80 -20.94 27.51
CA THR A 488 14.01 -21.10 26.69
C THR A 488 13.91 -20.36 25.36
N MET A 489 12.73 -20.37 24.71
CA MET A 489 12.54 -19.61 23.47
C MET A 489 12.60 -18.11 23.71
N GLN A 490 12.01 -17.64 24.81
CA GLN A 490 12.10 -16.25 25.24
C GLN A 490 13.56 -15.82 25.49
N GLU A 491 14.34 -16.63 26.20
CA GLU A 491 15.76 -16.35 26.49
C GLU A 491 16.61 -16.27 25.21
N GLU A 492 16.38 -17.16 24.25
CA GLU A 492 17.07 -17.10 22.95
C GLU A 492 16.66 -15.87 22.12
N PHE A 493 15.38 -15.50 22.13
CA PHE A 493 14.93 -14.27 21.47
C PHE A 493 15.53 -13.03 22.11
N GLN A 494 15.61 -12.99 23.44
CA GLN A 494 16.30 -11.92 24.16
C GLN A 494 17.78 -11.87 23.84
N ARG A 495 18.45 -13.02 23.72
CA ARG A 495 19.86 -13.08 23.28
C ARG A 495 20.03 -12.46 21.90
N ILE A 496 19.19 -12.84 20.93
CA ILE A 496 19.21 -12.26 19.57
C ILE A 496 18.95 -10.75 19.63
N THR A 497 17.93 -10.29 20.38
CA THR A 497 17.67 -8.85 20.56
C THR A 497 18.88 -8.13 21.14
N ASN A 498 19.55 -8.70 22.15
CA ASN A 498 20.73 -8.09 22.77
C ASN A 498 21.96 -8.08 21.84
N GLU A 499 22.03 -8.94 20.81
CA GLU A 499 23.07 -8.86 19.78
C GLU A 499 22.92 -7.62 18.89
N PHE A 500 21.68 -7.16 18.66
CA PHE A 500 21.39 -5.92 17.93
C PHE A 500 21.39 -4.67 18.84
N PHE A 501 21.12 -4.85 20.14
CA PHE A 501 21.11 -3.80 21.16
C PHE A 501 22.07 -4.17 22.31
N PRO A 502 23.39 -3.99 22.13
CA PRO A 502 24.41 -4.52 23.03
C PRO A 502 24.41 -3.89 24.42
N ASP A 503 23.85 -2.70 24.57
CA ASP A 503 23.72 -2.05 25.88
C ASP A 503 22.63 -2.76 26.71
N PRO A 504 22.95 -3.27 27.93
CA PRO A 504 21.95 -3.88 28.80
C PRO A 504 20.82 -2.90 29.12
N GLY A 505 19.60 -3.21 28.66
CA GLY A 505 18.44 -2.32 28.78
C GLY A 505 18.37 -1.20 27.73
N GLY A 506 19.26 -1.22 26.72
CA GLY A 506 19.31 -0.25 25.63
C GLY A 506 17.97 -0.13 24.90
N ILE A 507 17.37 -1.28 24.55
CA ILE A 507 16.03 -1.31 23.94
C ILE A 507 14.96 -0.66 24.83
N GLN A 508 14.97 -0.93 26.14
CA GLN A 508 13.98 -0.35 27.06
C GLN A 508 14.18 1.16 27.21
N SER A 509 15.43 1.62 27.29
CA SER A 509 15.78 3.04 27.33
C SER A 509 15.36 3.77 26.05
N GLU A 510 15.55 3.14 24.89
CA GLU A 510 15.14 3.69 23.59
C GLU A 510 13.61 3.82 23.51
N LEU A 511 12.88 2.78 23.90
CA LEU A 511 11.42 2.76 23.92
C LEU A 511 10.84 3.82 24.87
N GLU A 512 11.38 3.94 26.09
CA GLU A 512 10.96 4.99 27.03
C GLU A 512 11.28 6.39 26.49
N GLY A 513 12.46 6.59 25.89
CA GLY A 513 12.81 7.84 25.24
C GLY A 513 11.85 8.22 24.13
N LEU A 514 11.46 7.25 23.28
CA LEU A 514 10.46 7.46 22.22
C LEU A 514 9.09 7.82 22.80
N LEU A 515 8.65 7.10 23.85
CA LEU A 515 7.38 7.37 24.54
C LEU A 515 7.34 8.78 25.12
N ASP A 516 8.43 9.23 25.76
CA ASP A 516 8.50 10.56 26.36
C ASP A 516 8.48 11.65 25.29
N ARG A 517 9.27 11.51 24.22
CA ARG A 517 9.24 12.45 23.08
C ARG A 517 7.87 12.50 22.41
N ALA A 518 7.21 11.36 22.23
CA ALA A 518 5.85 11.31 21.69
C ALA A 518 4.86 12.08 22.57
N MET A 519 4.97 11.94 23.89
CA MET A 519 4.08 12.58 24.86
C MET A 519 4.19 14.10 24.82
N LEU A 520 5.41 14.64 24.63
CA LEU A 520 5.64 16.08 24.48
C LEU A 520 4.88 16.66 23.26
N LEU A 521 4.62 15.84 22.24
CA LEU A 521 3.93 16.22 21.00
C LEU A 521 2.43 15.93 20.99
N LYS A 522 1.84 15.47 22.11
CA LYS A 522 0.42 15.07 22.18
C LYS A 522 -0.54 16.14 21.64
N ASN A 523 -0.22 17.42 21.87
CA ASN A 523 -1.05 18.55 21.46
C ASN A 523 -0.45 19.33 20.28
N ALA A 524 0.58 18.81 19.61
CA ALA A 524 1.17 19.47 18.46
C ALA A 524 0.10 19.69 17.37
N PRO A 525 -0.01 20.90 16.80
CA PRO A 525 -0.94 21.16 15.71
C PRO A 525 -0.53 20.36 14.47
N MET A 526 -1.52 19.91 13.68
CA MET A 526 -1.27 19.21 12.42
C MET A 526 -1.19 20.17 11.21
N GLY A 527 -1.32 21.48 11.45
CA GLY A 527 -1.38 22.48 10.39
C GLY A 527 -2.62 22.38 9.51
N ASP A 528 -2.52 23.03 8.35
CA ASP A 528 -3.55 23.04 7.31
C ASP A 528 -3.60 21.70 6.56
N TYR A 529 -4.73 21.44 5.89
CA TYR A 529 -4.80 20.28 5.02
C TYR A 529 -3.91 20.49 3.81
N THR A 530 -2.94 19.59 3.64
CA THR A 530 -2.06 19.56 2.47
C THR A 530 -2.75 18.92 1.26
N PHE A 531 -3.86 18.21 1.50
CA PHE A 531 -4.72 17.70 0.44
C PHE A 531 -6.16 18.20 0.63
N HIS A 532 -6.74 18.68 -0.47
CA HIS A 532 -8.16 18.94 -0.60
C HIS A 532 -8.71 18.00 -1.67
N GLY A 533 -9.61 17.10 -1.27
CA GLY A 533 -10.38 16.33 -2.23
C GLY A 533 -11.24 17.24 -3.12
N PRO A 534 -11.61 16.78 -4.33
CA PRO A 534 -12.35 17.58 -5.30
C PRO A 534 -13.67 18.16 -4.78
N ALA A 535 -14.26 17.59 -3.72
CA ALA A 535 -15.47 18.07 -3.07
C ALA A 535 -15.38 19.48 -2.46
N ARG A 536 -14.19 20.03 -2.19
CA ARG A 536 -14.05 21.36 -1.57
C ARG A 536 -13.93 22.49 -2.59
N ASP A 537 -13.29 22.25 -3.73
CA ASP A 537 -13.07 23.30 -4.74
C ASP A 537 -14.42 23.80 -5.31
N ALA A 538 -15.42 22.92 -5.41
CA ALA A 538 -16.79 23.29 -5.78
C ALA A 538 -17.49 24.14 -4.69
N ALA A 539 -17.39 23.77 -3.40
CA ALA A 539 -18.02 24.52 -2.32
C ALA A 539 -17.43 25.92 -2.11
N ALA A 540 -16.14 26.10 -2.44
CA ALA A 540 -15.47 27.41 -2.44
C ALA A 540 -15.80 28.25 -3.69
N GLN A 541 -16.17 27.61 -4.81
CA GLN A 541 -16.66 28.28 -6.02
C GLN A 541 -18.13 28.70 -5.89
N ASP A 542 -18.95 27.96 -5.14
CA ASP A 542 -20.35 28.32 -4.85
C ASP A 542 -20.52 29.38 -3.75
N SER A 543 -19.42 29.78 -3.09
CA SER A 543 -19.41 30.81 -2.03
C SER A 543 -18.69 32.11 -2.42
N ASN A 544 -18.35 32.26 -3.71
CA ASN A 544 -17.99 33.52 -4.37
C ASN A 544 -19.01 33.81 -5.48
#